data_AF-A0A355SYW8-F1
#
_entry.id   AF-A0A355SYW8-F1
#
_cell.length_a   1.000
_cell.length_b   1.000
_cell.length_c   1.000
_cell.angle_alpha   90.00
_cell.angle_beta   90.00
_cell.angle_gamma   90.00
#
_symmetry.space_group_name_H-M   'P 1'
#
loop_
_entity.id
_entity.type
_entity.pdbx_description
1 polymer ?
#
loop_
_entity_poly.entity_id
_entity_poly.type
_entity_poly.pdbx_seq_one_letter_code
_entity_poly.pdbx_strand_id
1 'polypeptide(L)'
;MNKKNTKYRLHCALSGFVLLCFSSGLVAEQVSKEEFLALQQRVAALESSLRVVKNTQVEAIATEAFASMPMTQKDKSSLIENVVQTIQAREESANYPWMDASKWANISKGMSPGEVVAVLEQPTLNEPSMHKRVDFVYTYQGRRVATAKKVTGIVRFYKGKVIEIEAPDL
;
A
#
# COMPACT_ATOMS: atom_id res chain seq x y z
N MET A 1 -85.35 -11.29 16.21
CA MET A 1 -84.87 -12.69 16.19
C MET A 1 -83.49 -12.77 15.54
N ASN A 2 -82.49 -13.07 16.36
CA ASN A 2 -81.27 -13.87 16.15
C ASN A 2 -80.48 -13.93 14.81
N LYS A 3 -79.14 -13.82 14.97
CA LYS A 3 -78.02 -14.45 14.21
C LYS A 3 -77.57 -13.77 12.90
N LYS A 4 -76.28 -13.59 12.54
CA LYS A 4 -74.96 -14.04 13.06
C LYS A 4 -73.85 -13.17 12.43
N ASN A 5 -72.70 -13.12 13.10
CA ASN A 5 -71.38 -12.69 12.62
C ASN A 5 -70.93 -13.38 11.32
N THR A 6 -70.23 -12.64 10.43
CA THR A 6 -69.15 -13.19 9.60
C THR A 6 -68.08 -12.12 9.30
N LYS A 7 -66.82 -12.41 9.68
CA LYS A 7 -65.62 -11.61 9.40
C LYS A 7 -64.99 -12.07 8.07
N TYR A 8 -64.53 -11.15 7.21
CA TYR A 8 -63.44 -11.41 6.26
C TYR A 8 -62.57 -10.17 6.04
N ARG A 9 -61.25 -10.42 6.07
CA ARG A 9 -60.12 -9.51 5.87
C ARG A 9 -59.94 -9.18 4.39
N LEU A 10 -59.53 -7.95 4.04
CA LEU A 10 -58.43 -7.72 3.09
C LEU A 10 -58.02 -6.22 3.07
N HIS A 11 -56.76 -5.96 3.35
CA HIS A 11 -56.10 -4.67 3.12
C HIS A 11 -55.67 -4.59 1.65
N CYS A 12 -55.89 -3.44 0.99
CA CYS A 12 -55.09 -3.02 -0.16
C CYS A 12 -54.82 -1.53 -0.06
N ALA A 13 -53.53 -1.22 -0.20
CA ALA A 13 -52.88 0.08 -0.13
C ALA A 13 -53.22 0.96 -1.33
N LEU A 14 -53.02 2.27 -1.18
CA LEU A 14 -52.43 3.10 -2.24
C LEU A 14 -51.87 4.40 -1.66
N SER A 15 -50.55 4.43 -1.54
CA SER A 15 -49.73 5.62 -1.29
C SER A 15 -49.57 6.42 -2.58
N GLY A 16 -49.59 7.76 -2.45
CA GLY A 16 -49.09 8.67 -3.46
C GLY A 16 -48.60 9.95 -2.79
N PHE A 17 -47.41 9.92 -2.20
CA PHE A 17 -46.73 11.13 -1.71
C PHE A 17 -45.50 11.38 -2.59
N VAL A 18 -45.55 12.50 -3.31
CA VAL A 18 -44.48 13.03 -4.15
C VAL A 18 -43.34 13.51 -3.26
N LEU A 19 -42.14 12.98 -3.46
CA LEU A 19 -40.89 13.51 -2.89
C LEU A 19 -39.89 13.74 -4.03
N LEU A 20 -39.92 14.98 -4.54
CA LEU A 20 -38.84 15.61 -5.27
C LEU A 20 -37.69 15.86 -4.27
N CYS A 21 -36.69 15.00 -4.26
CA CYS A 21 -35.42 15.25 -3.59
C CYS A 21 -34.33 15.53 -4.63
N PHE A 22 -33.83 16.75 -4.60
CA PHE A 22 -32.62 17.21 -5.26
C PHE A 22 -31.45 16.29 -4.93
N SER A 23 -30.94 15.55 -5.91
CA SER A 23 -29.61 14.94 -5.86
C SER A 23 -28.60 16.00 -6.30
N SER A 24 -28.04 16.73 -5.34
CA SER A 24 -26.72 17.35 -5.51
C SER A 24 -25.70 16.22 -5.62
N GLY A 25 -25.57 15.65 -6.82
CA GLY A 25 -24.52 14.70 -7.15
C GLY A 25 -23.17 15.40 -7.06
N LEU A 26 -22.33 14.95 -6.11
CA LEU A 26 -20.89 15.09 -6.20
C LEU A 26 -20.47 14.64 -7.61
N VAL A 27 -20.03 15.59 -8.44
CA VAL A 27 -19.43 15.27 -9.73
C VAL A 27 -18.06 14.68 -9.43
N ALA A 28 -18.01 13.37 -9.26
CA ALA A 28 -16.78 12.62 -9.43
C ALA A 28 -16.42 12.74 -10.93
N GLU A 29 -15.46 13.58 -11.25
CA GLU A 29 -14.92 13.70 -12.59
C GLU A 29 -14.41 12.33 -13.02
N GLN A 30 -15.08 11.71 -14.00
CA GLN A 30 -14.71 10.38 -14.48
C GLN A 30 -13.46 10.50 -15.33
N VAL A 31 -12.30 10.37 -14.68
CA VAL A 31 -11.01 10.25 -15.36
C VAL A 31 -11.09 9.06 -16.31
N SER A 32 -10.86 9.31 -17.60
CA SER A 32 -10.86 8.24 -18.58
C SER A 32 -9.71 7.28 -18.30
N LYS A 33 -9.86 5.99 -18.67
CA LYS A 33 -8.79 4.99 -18.51
C LYS A 33 -7.49 5.45 -19.18
N GLU A 34 -7.58 6.18 -20.28
CA GLU A 34 -6.44 6.69 -21.03
C GLU A 34 -5.68 7.78 -20.26
N GLU A 35 -6.38 8.73 -19.65
CA GLU A 35 -5.78 9.77 -18.81
C GLU A 35 -5.12 9.18 -17.57
N PHE A 36 -5.74 8.17 -16.94
CA PHE A 36 -5.15 7.47 -15.80
C PHE A 36 -3.83 6.79 -16.18
N LEU A 37 -3.79 6.11 -17.34
CA LEU A 37 -2.57 5.46 -17.83
C LEU A 37 -1.49 6.49 -18.19
N ALA A 38 -1.85 7.59 -18.86
CA ALA A 38 -0.92 8.66 -19.18
C ALA A 38 -0.34 9.31 -17.92
N LEU A 39 -1.17 9.50 -16.89
CA LEU A 39 -0.74 10.02 -15.59
C LEU A 39 0.21 9.05 -14.90
N GLN A 40 -0.11 7.75 -14.88
CA GLN A 40 0.74 6.73 -14.28
C GLN A 40 2.12 6.68 -14.96
N GLN A 41 2.18 6.83 -16.28
CA GLN A 41 3.44 6.91 -17.02
C GLN A 41 4.25 8.16 -16.65
N ARG A 42 3.59 9.34 -16.57
CA ARG A 42 4.25 10.59 -16.17
C ARG A 42 4.81 10.51 -14.75
N VAL A 43 4.04 9.96 -13.81
CA VAL A 43 4.51 9.76 -12.43
C VAL A 43 5.72 8.84 -12.40
N ALA A 44 5.69 7.71 -13.11
CA ALA A 44 6.82 6.80 -13.17
C ALA A 44 8.08 7.47 -13.77
N ALA A 45 7.92 8.31 -14.81
CA ALA A 45 9.02 9.06 -15.40
C ALA A 45 9.60 10.10 -14.41
N LEU A 46 8.73 10.86 -13.73
CA LEU A 46 9.13 11.86 -12.75
C LEU A 46 9.84 11.22 -11.55
N GLU A 47 9.33 10.11 -11.02
CA GLU A 47 9.96 9.36 -9.93
C GLU A 47 11.37 8.90 -10.33
N SER A 48 11.54 8.43 -11.57
CA SER A 48 12.85 8.04 -12.11
C SER A 48 13.82 9.23 -12.18
N SER A 49 13.37 10.37 -12.73
CA SER A 49 14.20 11.58 -12.81
C SER A 49 14.57 12.12 -11.43
N LEU A 50 13.63 12.14 -10.49
CA LEU A 50 13.88 12.54 -9.10
C LEU A 50 14.95 11.67 -8.46
N ARG A 51 14.95 10.36 -8.74
CA ARG A 51 15.96 9.44 -8.20
C ARG A 51 17.35 9.76 -8.72
N VAL A 52 17.50 9.97 -10.02
CA VAL A 52 18.80 10.35 -10.61
C VAL A 52 19.31 11.62 -9.94
N VAL A 53 18.47 12.65 -9.87
CA VAL A 53 18.82 13.95 -9.27
C VAL A 53 19.19 13.82 -7.79
N LYS A 54 18.46 12.99 -7.02
CA LYS A 54 18.78 12.74 -5.61
C LYS A 54 20.11 12.03 -5.45
N ASN A 55 20.34 10.93 -6.17
CA ASN A 55 21.59 10.17 -6.07
C ASN A 55 22.79 11.03 -6.47
N THR A 56 22.68 11.80 -7.56
CA THR A 56 23.77 12.70 -7.99
C THR A 56 24.05 13.80 -6.97
N GLN A 57 23.02 14.34 -6.29
CA GLN A 57 23.21 15.34 -5.25
C GLN A 57 23.87 14.75 -4.01
N VAL A 58 23.44 13.55 -3.58
CA VAL A 58 24.06 12.87 -2.41
C VAL A 58 25.53 12.57 -2.70
N GLU A 59 25.85 12.06 -3.88
CA GLU A 59 27.23 11.81 -4.30
C GLU A 59 28.05 13.10 -4.40
N ALA A 60 27.49 14.19 -4.97
CA ALA A 60 28.17 15.47 -5.05
C ALA A 60 28.47 16.05 -3.66
N ILE A 61 27.48 16.06 -2.76
CA ILE A 61 27.64 16.54 -1.38
C ILE A 61 28.69 15.71 -0.63
N ALA A 62 28.64 14.38 -0.76
CA ALA A 62 29.64 13.51 -0.15
C ALA A 62 31.04 13.78 -0.72
N THR A 63 31.15 13.94 -2.04
CA THR A 63 32.43 14.24 -2.71
C THR A 63 32.99 15.57 -2.27
N GLU A 64 32.18 16.62 -2.19
CA GLU A 64 32.56 17.94 -1.70
C GLU A 64 33.02 17.89 -0.23
N ALA A 65 32.29 17.17 0.62
CA ALA A 65 32.63 17.00 2.04
C ALA A 65 33.97 16.28 2.25
N PHE A 66 34.32 15.32 1.39
CA PHE A 66 35.56 14.53 1.49
C PHE A 66 36.72 15.07 0.64
N ALA A 67 36.49 16.08 -0.20
CA ALA A 67 37.50 16.62 -1.11
C ALA A 67 38.75 17.13 -0.36
N SER A 68 38.55 17.82 0.77
CA SER A 68 39.60 18.43 1.58
C SER A 68 40.23 17.50 2.62
N MET A 69 39.75 16.26 2.76
CA MET A 69 40.30 15.33 3.75
C MET A 69 41.60 14.66 3.28
N PRO A 70 42.62 14.52 4.15
CA PRO A 70 43.88 13.86 3.84
C PRO A 70 43.70 12.34 3.85
N MET A 71 43.06 11.81 2.81
CA MET A 71 42.79 10.38 2.63
C MET A 71 43.13 9.95 1.20
N THR A 72 43.37 8.65 1.01
CA THR A 72 43.61 8.11 -0.33
C THR A 72 42.31 8.11 -1.15
N GLN A 73 42.41 8.15 -2.48
CA GLN A 73 41.24 8.15 -3.36
C GLN A 73 40.36 6.90 -3.16
N LYS A 74 40.98 5.75 -2.86
CA LYS A 74 40.27 4.49 -2.59
C LYS A 74 39.42 4.60 -1.33
N ASP A 75 39.98 5.15 -0.25
CA ASP A 75 39.25 5.32 1.00
C ASP A 75 38.09 6.30 0.83
N LYS A 76 38.30 7.39 0.08
CA LYS A 76 37.24 8.36 -0.25
C LYS A 76 36.06 7.71 -1.00
N SER A 77 36.32 6.89 -2.02
CA SER A 77 35.26 6.18 -2.76
C SER A 77 34.44 5.29 -1.83
N SER A 78 35.12 4.47 -1.02
CA SER A 78 34.43 3.56 -0.10
C SER A 78 33.57 4.29 0.95
N LEU A 79 34.01 5.46 1.42
CA LEU A 79 33.24 6.28 2.34
C LEU A 79 32.00 6.90 1.67
N ILE A 80 32.15 7.41 0.45
CA ILE A 80 31.01 7.93 -0.34
C ILE A 80 29.98 6.84 -0.56
N GLU A 81 30.41 5.65 -0.98
CA GLU A 81 29.55 4.47 -1.17
C GLU A 81 28.83 4.09 0.13
N ASN A 82 29.54 4.05 1.26
CA ASN A 82 28.94 3.77 2.57
C ASN A 82 27.91 4.82 2.98
N VAL A 83 28.15 6.11 2.71
CA VAL A 83 27.21 7.20 2.98
C VAL A 83 25.95 7.04 2.13
N VAL A 84 26.11 6.83 0.82
CA VAL A 84 25.00 6.61 -0.12
C VAL A 84 24.17 5.41 0.33
N GLN A 85 24.81 4.28 0.66
CA GLN A 85 24.14 3.07 1.12
C GLN A 85 23.40 3.30 2.43
N THR A 86 23.99 4.03 3.37
CA THR A 86 23.34 4.35 4.66
C THR A 86 22.12 5.24 4.48
N ILE A 87 22.20 6.24 3.59
CA ILE A 87 21.07 7.12 3.28
C ILE A 87 19.95 6.30 2.62
N GLN A 88 20.27 5.48 1.62
CA GLN A 88 19.30 4.62 0.95
C GLN A 88 18.63 3.64 1.93
N ALA A 89 19.40 3.03 2.84
CA ALA A 89 18.86 2.14 3.87
C ALA A 89 17.91 2.87 4.84
N ARG A 90 18.26 4.11 5.25
CA ARG A 90 17.38 4.93 6.09
C ARG A 90 16.11 5.32 5.36
N GLU A 91 16.20 5.76 4.11
CA GLU A 91 15.04 6.09 3.28
C GLU A 91 14.12 4.87 3.09
N GLU A 92 14.68 3.69 2.84
CA GLU A 92 13.91 2.45 2.70
C GLU A 92 13.23 2.08 4.01
N SER A 93 13.94 2.17 5.15
CA SER A 93 13.35 1.89 6.47
C SER A 93 12.24 2.87 6.85
N ALA A 94 12.28 4.11 6.36
CA ALA A 94 11.27 5.13 6.64
C ALA A 94 10.03 4.99 5.74
N ASN A 95 10.22 4.69 4.45
CA ASN A 95 9.13 4.61 3.48
C ASN A 95 8.51 3.22 3.40
N TYR A 96 9.32 2.17 3.59
CA TYR A 96 8.91 0.77 3.52
C TYR A 96 9.44 -0.01 4.73
N PRO A 97 8.94 0.27 5.94
CA PRO A 97 9.41 -0.38 7.16
C PRO A 97 9.27 -1.91 7.14
N TRP A 98 8.38 -2.45 6.31
CA TRP A 98 8.18 -3.88 6.09
C TRP A 98 9.24 -4.53 5.20
N MET A 99 10.13 -3.79 4.51
CA MET A 99 11.17 -4.38 3.65
C MET A 99 12.36 -4.98 4.42
N ASP A 100 12.27 -5.10 5.75
CA ASP A 100 13.24 -5.81 6.57
C ASP A 100 12.89 -7.30 6.67
N ALA A 101 13.77 -8.16 6.17
CA ALA A 101 13.62 -9.62 6.20
C ALA A 101 13.42 -10.17 7.62
N SER A 102 13.99 -9.50 8.63
CA SER A 102 13.87 -9.88 10.04
C SER A 102 12.42 -9.77 10.53
N LYS A 103 11.65 -8.81 10.02
CA LYS A 103 10.24 -8.67 10.36
C LYS A 103 9.38 -9.78 9.77
N TRP A 104 9.68 -10.20 8.53
CA TRP A 104 8.99 -11.33 7.90
C TRP A 104 9.29 -12.66 8.60
N ALA A 105 10.47 -12.82 9.19
CA ALA A 105 10.79 -13.99 10.00
C ALA A 105 9.96 -14.06 11.30
N ASN A 106 9.47 -12.93 11.80
CA ASN A 106 8.69 -12.85 13.03
C ASN A 106 7.19 -13.12 12.82
N ILE A 107 6.70 -13.23 11.58
CA ILE A 107 5.30 -13.55 11.30
C ILE A 107 5.10 -15.05 11.06
N SER A 108 4.02 -15.61 11.60
CA SER A 108 3.71 -17.03 11.49
C SER A 108 2.25 -17.28 11.23
N LYS A 109 1.94 -18.49 10.72
CA LYS A 109 0.56 -18.95 10.57
C LYS A 109 -0.17 -18.90 11.92
N GLY A 110 -1.45 -18.52 11.90
CA GLY A 110 -2.29 -18.43 13.09
C GLY A 110 -2.32 -17.06 13.77
N MET A 111 -1.41 -16.13 13.43
CA MET A 111 -1.43 -14.76 13.93
C MET A 111 -2.69 -14.02 13.47
N SER A 112 -3.13 -13.07 14.28
CA SER A 112 -4.19 -12.13 13.96
C SER A 112 -3.69 -11.00 13.05
N PRO A 113 -4.58 -10.32 12.31
CA PRO A 113 -4.21 -9.18 11.47
C PRO A 113 -3.55 -8.05 12.27
N GLY A 114 -3.99 -7.82 13.50
CA GLY A 114 -3.42 -6.80 14.38
C GLY A 114 -1.96 -7.12 14.77
N GLU A 115 -1.65 -8.39 15.02
CA GLU A 115 -0.27 -8.83 15.29
C GLU A 115 0.62 -8.67 14.05
N VAL A 116 0.10 -8.97 12.86
CA VAL A 116 0.84 -8.75 11.60
C VAL A 116 1.13 -7.27 11.39
N VAL A 117 0.14 -6.40 11.60
CA VAL A 117 0.33 -4.94 11.51
C VAL A 117 1.27 -4.41 12.58
N ALA A 118 1.31 -5.01 13.77
CA ALA A 118 2.29 -4.62 14.79
C ALA A 118 3.74 -4.92 14.38
N VAL A 119 3.96 -5.95 13.55
CA VAL A 119 5.30 -6.34 13.07
C VAL A 119 5.69 -5.63 11.77
N LEU A 120 4.80 -5.66 10.77
CA LEU A 120 5.05 -5.16 9.41
C LEU A 120 4.50 -3.76 9.16
N GLU A 121 3.83 -3.15 10.14
CA GLU A 121 3.07 -1.91 9.97
C GLU A 121 1.90 -2.05 8.98
N GLN A 122 1.28 -0.92 8.64
CA GLN A 122 0.07 -0.88 7.83
C GLN A 122 0.37 -1.37 6.40
N PRO A 123 -0.42 -2.33 5.87
CA PRO A 123 -0.28 -2.76 4.50
C PRO A 123 -0.64 -1.64 3.51
N THR A 124 -0.02 -1.69 2.33
CA THR A 124 -0.32 -0.78 1.23
C THR A 124 -1.75 -0.98 0.73
N LEU A 125 -2.21 -2.23 0.67
CA LEU A 125 -3.55 -2.60 0.26
C LEU A 125 -4.14 -3.63 1.23
N ASN A 126 -5.43 -3.49 1.50
CA ASN A 126 -6.24 -4.44 2.26
C ASN A 126 -7.48 -4.77 1.43
N GLU A 127 -7.46 -5.91 0.74
CA GLU A 127 -8.49 -6.28 -0.23
C GLU A 127 -9.26 -7.52 0.24
N PRO A 128 -10.60 -7.53 0.16
CA PRO A 128 -11.38 -8.74 0.40
C PRO A 128 -11.06 -9.79 -0.68
N SER A 129 -11.02 -11.06 -0.29
CA SER A 129 -10.76 -12.15 -1.24
C SER A 129 -12.05 -12.82 -1.69
N MET A 130 -12.10 -13.17 -2.97
CA MET A 130 -13.19 -13.99 -3.54
C MET A 130 -12.96 -15.49 -3.32
N HIS A 131 -11.81 -15.88 -2.77
CA HIS A 131 -11.49 -17.28 -2.56
C HIS A 131 -12.17 -17.81 -1.30
N LYS A 132 -12.92 -18.92 -1.39
CA LYS A 132 -13.68 -19.51 -0.25
C LYS A 132 -12.90 -19.68 1.08
N ARG A 133 -11.57 -19.83 1.03
CA ARG A 133 -10.71 -20.06 2.20
C ARG A 133 -9.81 -18.85 2.52
N VAL A 134 -10.13 -17.67 1.99
CA VAL A 134 -9.43 -16.42 2.27
C VAL A 134 -10.50 -15.36 2.44
N ASP A 135 -10.47 -14.62 3.55
CA ASP A 135 -11.44 -13.55 3.78
C ASP A 135 -10.93 -12.23 3.22
N PHE A 136 -9.67 -11.90 3.51
CA PHE A 136 -8.99 -10.71 3.03
C PHE A 136 -7.48 -10.94 2.94
N VAL A 137 -6.81 -10.06 2.20
CA VAL A 137 -5.40 -10.13 1.89
C VAL A 137 -4.75 -8.79 2.21
N TYR A 138 -3.64 -8.84 2.94
CA TYR A 138 -2.75 -7.71 3.11
C TYR A 138 -1.65 -7.79 2.06
N THR A 139 -1.56 -6.75 1.25
CA THR A 139 -0.55 -6.64 0.20
C THR A 139 0.36 -5.47 0.52
N TYR A 140 1.63 -5.78 0.73
CA TYR A 140 2.71 -4.83 0.94
C TYR A 140 3.40 -4.62 -0.39
N GLN A 141 3.30 -3.41 -0.95
CA GLN A 141 3.89 -3.09 -2.25
C GLN A 141 4.82 -1.90 -2.12
N GLY A 142 6.00 -2.00 -2.72
CA GLY A 142 6.97 -0.92 -2.72
C GLY A 142 8.05 -1.13 -3.75
N ARG A 143 9.01 -0.22 -3.78
CA ARG A 143 10.19 -0.32 -4.64
C ARG A 143 11.44 -0.14 -3.80
N ARG A 144 12.44 -1.00 -4.04
CA ARG A 144 13.77 -0.88 -3.44
C ARG A 144 14.40 0.45 -3.85
N VAL A 145 14.90 1.23 -2.90
CA VAL A 145 15.46 2.57 -3.19
C VAL A 145 16.68 2.45 -4.11
N ALA A 146 17.57 1.50 -3.80
CA ALA A 146 18.80 1.26 -4.55
C ALA A 146 18.55 0.80 -6.01
N THR A 147 17.67 -0.18 -6.21
CA THR A 147 17.52 -0.86 -7.51
C THR A 147 16.26 -0.45 -8.30
N ALA A 148 15.32 0.25 -7.67
CA ALA A 148 13.98 0.54 -8.19
C ALA A 148 13.16 -0.70 -8.57
N LYS A 149 13.61 -1.91 -8.19
CA LYS A 149 12.86 -3.13 -8.41
C LYS A 149 11.59 -3.12 -7.56
N LYS A 150 10.47 -3.49 -8.18
CA LYS A 150 9.20 -3.71 -7.48
C LYS A 150 9.37 -4.90 -6.54
N VAL A 151 9.01 -4.70 -5.29
CA VAL A 151 8.99 -5.73 -4.25
C VAL A 151 7.55 -5.85 -3.75
N THR A 152 7.10 -7.08 -3.53
CA THR A 152 5.74 -7.35 -3.07
C THR A 152 5.77 -8.47 -2.06
N GLY A 153 5.12 -8.25 -0.93
CA GLY A 153 4.86 -9.26 0.09
C GLY A 153 3.36 -9.41 0.32
N ILE A 154 2.89 -10.63 0.55
CA ILE A 154 1.46 -10.93 0.66
C ILE A 154 1.20 -11.75 1.93
N VAL A 155 0.18 -11.36 2.70
CA VAL A 155 -0.31 -12.12 3.85
C VAL A 155 -1.79 -12.38 3.67
N ARG A 156 -2.20 -13.65 3.64
CA ARG A 156 -3.59 -14.06 3.46
C ARG A 156 -4.20 -14.48 4.79
N PHE A 157 -5.45 -14.05 5.02
CA PHE A 157 -6.17 -14.31 6.25
C PHE A 157 -7.42 -15.15 6.01
N TYR A 158 -7.74 -16.03 6.94
CA TYR A 158 -9.00 -16.76 7.00
C TYR A 158 -9.47 -16.88 8.44
N LYS A 159 -10.74 -16.56 8.68
CA LYS A 159 -11.36 -16.46 10.00
C LYS A 159 -10.54 -15.60 10.97
N GLY A 160 -9.99 -14.49 10.47
CA GLY A 160 -9.15 -13.58 11.24
C GLY A 160 -7.79 -14.14 11.64
N LYS A 161 -7.27 -15.16 10.94
CA LYS A 161 -5.94 -15.74 11.19
C LYS A 161 -5.12 -15.85 9.92
N VAL A 162 -3.81 -15.64 10.02
CA VAL A 162 -2.86 -15.86 8.92
C VAL A 162 -2.87 -17.33 8.52
N ILE A 163 -3.09 -17.59 7.23
CA ILE A 163 -3.05 -18.94 6.65
C ILE A 163 -1.86 -19.13 5.72
N GLU A 164 -1.42 -18.06 5.08
CA GLU A 164 -0.37 -18.08 4.07
C GLU A 164 0.39 -16.75 4.09
N ILE A 165 1.70 -16.87 3.92
CA ILE A 165 2.65 -15.76 3.93
C ILE A 165 3.53 -15.96 2.70
N GLU A 166 3.50 -15.00 1.78
CA GLU A 166 4.44 -14.87 0.68
C GLU A 166 5.38 -13.73 1.03
N ALA A 167 6.54 -14.08 1.57
CA ALA A 167 7.57 -13.10 1.89
C ALA A 167 8.14 -12.51 0.60
N PRO A 168 8.46 -11.20 0.59
CA PRO A 168 9.11 -10.55 -0.53
C PRO A 168 10.53 -11.10 -0.75
N ASP A 169 10.99 -11.08 -2.00
CA ASP A 169 12.39 -11.33 -2.36
C ASP A 169 13.22 -10.09 -1.99
N LEU A 170 13.98 -10.19 -0.90
CA LEU A 170 14.71 -9.10 -0.24
C LEU A 170 16.22 -9.33 -0.28
#